data_AF-A0A9E5NE55-F1
#
_entry.id   AF-A0A9E5NE55-F1
#
_cell.length_a   1.000
_cell.length_b   1.000
_cell.length_c   1.000
_cell.angle_alpha   90.00
_cell.angle_beta   90.00
_cell.angle_gamma   90.00
#
_symmetry.space_group_name_H-M   'P 1'
#
loop_
_entity.id
_entity.type
_entity.pdbx_description
1 polymer ?
#
loop_
_entity_poly.entity_id
_entity_poly.type
_entity_poly.pdbx_seq_one_letter_code
_entity_poly.pdbx_strand_id
1 'polypeptide(L)'
;STEERLSYEGLYTTDLGWMTIRSDDTDLVADVDAMGQSFKLLPHGEGRFSIEGVPASDAQVAIKEVNGRTALNLYGFAVGGLGYG
;
A
#
# COMPACT_ATOMS: atom_id res chain seq x y z
N SER A 1 -12.52 -9.01 7.44
CA SER A 1 -13.93 -9.05 6.96
C SER A 1 -14.20 -7.86 6.03
N THR A 2 -15.35 -7.76 5.35
CA THR A 2 -15.67 -6.59 4.48
C THR A 2 -15.59 -5.26 5.23
N GLU A 3 -15.95 -5.23 6.51
CA GLU A 3 -15.88 -4.03 7.36
C GLU A 3 -14.44 -3.61 7.68
N GLU A 4 -13.58 -4.58 7.97
CA GLU A 4 -12.14 -4.34 8.17
C GLU A 4 -11.50 -3.79 6.90
N ARG A 5 -11.89 -4.30 5.72
CA ARG A 5 -11.41 -3.82 4.42
C ARG A 5 -11.70 -2.32 4.22
N LEU A 6 -12.93 -1.91 4.49
CA LEU A 6 -13.37 -0.52 4.32
C LEU A 6 -12.70 0.45 5.31
N SER A 7 -12.24 -0.05 6.47
CA SER A 7 -11.53 0.79 7.46
C SER A 7 -10.16 1.30 7.00
N TYR A 8 -9.60 0.72 5.94
CA TYR A 8 -8.31 1.12 5.38
C TYR A 8 -8.43 2.07 4.18
N GLU A 9 -9.64 2.46 3.79
CA GLU A 9 -9.81 3.48 2.76
C GLU A 9 -9.37 4.85 3.28
N GLY A 10 -8.61 5.57 2.46
CA GLY A 10 -8.16 6.90 2.82
C GLY A 10 -6.94 7.38 2.05
N LEU A 11 -6.55 8.61 2.35
CA LEU A 11 -5.33 9.23 1.86
C LEU A 11 -4.23 9.10 2.92
N TYR A 12 -3.11 8.52 2.51
CA TYR A 12 -1.96 8.25 3.35
C TYR A 12 -0.72 8.96 2.82
N THR A 13 0.18 9.33 3.71
CA THR A 13 1.53 9.79 3.35
C THR A 13 2.51 8.64 3.52
N THR A 14 3.36 8.46 2.52
CA THR A 14 4.42 7.44 2.45
C THR A 14 5.76 8.13 2.23
N ASP A 15 6.86 7.39 2.38
CA ASP A 15 8.20 7.90 2.04
C ASP A 15 8.37 8.23 0.55
N LEU A 16 7.52 7.66 -0.32
CA LEU A 16 7.52 7.92 -1.75
C LEU A 16 6.59 9.08 -2.13
N GLY A 17 5.69 9.52 -1.26
CA GLY A 17 4.68 10.54 -1.56
C GLY A 17 3.30 10.16 -1.06
N TRP A 18 2.27 10.77 -1.64
CA TRP A 18 0.88 10.45 -1.32
C TRP A 18 0.47 9.10 -1.89
N MET A 19 -0.34 8.38 -1.13
CA MET A 19 -0.95 7.14 -1.58
C MET A 19 -2.40 7.10 -1.15
N THR A 20 -3.29 6.78 -2.09
CA THR A 20 -4.71 6.62 -1.83
C THR A 20 -5.04 5.14 -1.77
N ILE A 21 -5.68 4.68 -0.70
CA ILE A 21 -6.28 3.34 -0.65
C ILE A 21 -7.78 3.48 -0.87
N ARG A 22 -8.30 2.70 -1.80
CA ARG A 22 -9.72 2.63 -2.14
C ARG A 22 -10.15 1.18 -2.31
N SER A 23 -11.42 0.87 -2.08
CA SER A 23 -11.99 -0.39 -2.57
C SER A 23 -12.36 -0.30 -4.05
N ASP A 24 -12.18 -1.42 -4.74
CA ASP A 24 -12.67 -1.63 -6.09
C ASP A 24 -13.40 -2.99 -6.11
N ASP A 25 -14.73 -2.95 -6.15
CA ASP A 25 -15.61 -4.11 -5.93
C ASP A 25 -15.25 -4.92 -4.67
N THR A 26 -14.51 -6.04 -4.85
CA THR A 26 -14.07 -6.96 -3.80
C THR A 26 -12.64 -6.70 -3.31
N ASP A 27 -11.88 -5.90 -4.04
CA ASP A 27 -10.44 -5.72 -3.81
C ASP A 27 -10.15 -4.42 -3.06
N LEU A 28 -8.95 -4.31 -2.50
CA LEU A 28 -8.36 -3.05 -2.07
C LEU A 28 -7.30 -2.65 -3.09
N VAL A 29 -7.29 -1.39 -3.48
CA VAL A 29 -6.33 -0.84 -4.44
C VAL A 29 -5.60 0.32 -3.77
N ALA A 30 -4.28 0.33 -3.88
CA ALA A 30 -3.40 1.42 -3.49
C ALA A 30 -2.89 2.15 -4.73
N ASP A 31 -3.29 3.41 -4.89
CA ASP A 31 -2.77 4.31 -5.92
C ASP A 31 -1.61 5.13 -5.33
N VAL A 32 -0.39 4.95 -5.85
CA VAL A 32 0.81 5.65 -5.37
C VAL A 32 1.15 6.77 -6.36
N ASP A 33 0.90 8.03 -5.95
CA ASP A 33 1.00 9.19 -6.85
C ASP A 33 2.40 9.34 -7.46
N ALA A 34 3.43 9.14 -6.65
CA ALA A 34 4.82 9.31 -7.10
C ALA A 34 5.29 8.25 -8.10
N MET A 35 4.61 7.10 -8.14
CA MET A 35 4.90 6.04 -9.10
C MET A 35 3.96 6.11 -10.33
N GLY A 36 2.86 6.86 -10.23
CA GLY A 36 1.78 6.83 -11.24
C GLY A 36 1.21 5.42 -11.43
N GLN A 37 1.23 4.59 -10.38
CA GLN A 37 0.88 3.18 -10.42
C GLN A 37 -0.14 2.82 -9.34
N SER A 38 -0.97 1.83 -9.68
CA SER A 38 -2.00 1.27 -8.80
C SER A 38 -1.70 -0.19 -8.52
N PHE A 39 -1.86 -0.60 -7.27
CA PHE A 39 -1.54 -1.94 -6.79
C PHE A 39 -2.73 -2.57 -6.09
N LYS A 40 -3.08 -3.80 -6.42
CA LYS A 40 -4.07 -4.56 -5.65
C LYS A 40 -3.43 -5.08 -4.37
N LEU A 41 -4.13 -4.87 -3.25
CA LEU A 41 -3.71 -5.24 -1.91
C LEU A 41 -4.42 -6.51 -1.46
N LEU A 42 -3.62 -7.51 -1.09
CA LEU A 42 -4.08 -8.78 -0.54
C LEU A 42 -3.90 -8.76 0.98
N PRO A 43 -5.00 -8.72 1.77
CA PRO A 43 -4.91 -8.57 3.22
C PRO A 43 -4.44 -9.86 3.91
N HIS A 44 -3.54 -9.72 4.89
CA HIS A 44 -3.05 -10.81 5.75
C HIS A 44 -3.50 -10.66 7.22
N GLY A 45 -4.22 -9.59 7.55
CA GLY A 45 -4.60 -9.20 8.91
C GLY A 45 -3.61 -8.22 9.55
N GLU A 46 -4.04 -7.59 10.66
CA GLU A 46 -3.24 -6.63 11.44
C GLU A 46 -2.68 -5.45 10.61
N GLY A 47 -3.44 -4.98 9.61
CA GLY A 47 -3.00 -3.89 8.73
C GLY A 47 -1.84 -4.25 7.80
N ARG A 48 -1.58 -5.54 7.54
CA ARG A 48 -0.57 -6.01 6.59
C ARG A 48 -1.19 -6.47 5.29
N PHE A 49 -0.57 -6.11 4.18
CA PHE A 49 -1.01 -6.48 2.84
C PHE A 49 0.17 -6.89 1.96
N SER A 50 -0.03 -7.91 1.13
CA SER A 50 0.83 -8.15 -0.03
C SER A 50 0.31 -7.38 -1.23
N ILE A 51 1.20 -7.14 -2.19
CA ILE A 51 0.82 -6.59 -3.49
C ILE A 51 0.56 -7.76 -4.44
N GLU A 52 -0.59 -7.79 -5.10
CA GLU A 52 -0.89 -8.80 -6.10
C GLU A 52 0.15 -8.79 -7.22
N GLY A 53 0.66 -9.97 -7.58
CA GLY A 53 1.68 -10.12 -8.63
C GLY A 53 3.11 -9.80 -8.19
N VAL A 54 3.32 -9.37 -6.94
CA VAL A 54 4.67 -9.14 -6.38
C VAL A 54 4.94 -10.15 -5.26
N PRO A 55 6.09 -10.87 -5.29
CA PRO A 55 6.46 -11.75 -4.20
C PRO A 55 6.49 -11.00 -2.86
N ALA A 56 6.01 -11.60 -1.77
CA ALA A 56 6.02 -10.94 -0.46
C ALA A 56 7.45 -10.66 0.06
N SER A 57 8.47 -11.34 -0.45
CA SER A 57 9.88 -10.99 -0.21
C SER A 57 10.29 -9.66 -0.86
N ASP A 58 9.59 -9.29 -1.92
CA ASP A 58 9.92 -8.19 -2.82
C ASP A 58 9.00 -7.00 -2.62
N ALA A 59 7.76 -7.16 -2.14
CA ALA A 59 6.98 -6.02 -1.67
C ALA A 59 5.94 -6.37 -0.61
N GLN A 60 5.83 -5.53 0.42
CA GLN A 60 4.72 -5.58 1.38
C GLN A 60 4.30 -4.18 1.81
N VAL A 61 3.01 -4.04 2.07
CA VAL A 61 2.39 -2.83 2.62
C VAL A 61 2.03 -3.08 4.07
N ALA A 62 2.50 -2.23 4.97
CA ALA A 62 2.04 -2.22 6.36
C ALA A 62 1.43 -0.86 6.69
N ILE A 63 0.15 -0.88 7.05
CA ILE A 63 -0.58 0.26 7.58
C ILE A 63 -0.49 0.18 9.10
N LYS A 64 0.22 1.12 9.73
CA LYS A 64 0.33 1.19 11.19
C LYS A 64 -0.04 2.57 11.69
N GLU A 65 -0.80 2.62 12.77
CA GLU A 65 -1.00 3.86 13.49
C GLU A 65 0.23 4.15 14.37
N VAL A 66 0.90 5.26 14.13
CA VAL A 66 2.05 5.74 14.90
C VAL A 66 1.76 7.17 15.34
N ASN A 67 1.57 7.37 16.65
CA ASN A 67 1.27 8.68 17.25
C ASN A 67 0.03 9.38 16.64
N GLY A 68 -1.04 8.62 16.37
CA GLY A 68 -2.26 9.15 15.74
C GLY A 68 -2.13 9.50 14.26
N ARG A 69 -1.04 9.06 13.62
CA ARG A 69 -0.82 9.17 12.17
C ARG A 69 -0.69 7.78 11.59
N THR A 70 -1.44 7.51 10.52
CA THR A 70 -1.29 6.26 9.80
C THR A 70 -0.04 6.33 8.93
N ALA A 71 0.99 5.59 9.34
CA ALA A 71 2.21 5.40 8.58
C ALA A 71 2.07 4.18 7.68
N LEU A 72 2.34 4.37 6.40
CA LEU A 72 2.42 3.28 5.44
C LEU A 72 3.87 2.99 5.14
N ASN A 73 4.28 1.74 5.33
CA ASN A 73 5.62 1.29 4.98
C ASN A 73 5.53 0.31 3.79
N LEU A 74 6.20 0.69 2.70
CA LEU A 74 6.41 -0.14 1.51
C LEU A 74 7.77 -0.83 1.65
N TYR A 75 7.76 -2.04 2.22
CA TYR A 75 8.97 -2.86 2.27
C TYR A 75 9.21 -3.47 0.91
N GLY A 76 10.45 -3.51 0.44
CA GLY A 76 10.86 -4.38 -0.66
C GLY A 76 10.85 -3.77 -2.07
N PHE A 77 10.22 -2.61 -2.29
CA PHE A 77 10.58 -1.82 -3.47
C PHE A 77 12.04 -1.43 -3.27
N ALA A 78 12.95 -2.18 -3.86
CA ALA A 78 14.23 -1.64 -4.22
C ALA A 78 13.88 -0.39 -5.03
N VAL A 79 14.03 0.78 -4.42
CA VAL A 79 14.26 2.03 -5.14
C VAL A 79 15.67 1.92 -5.75
N GLY A 80 15.92 0.81 -6.45
CA GLY A 80 17.09 0.48 -7.24
C GLY A 80 16.70 0.75 -8.69
N GLY A 81 16.45 2.01 -8.95
CA GLY A 81 15.99 2.49 -10.24
C GLY A 81 16.13 4.00 -10.33
N LEU A 82 17.37 4.49 -10.26
CA LEU A 82 17.71 5.68 -11.06
C LEU A 82 17.49 5.29 -12.52
N GLY A 83 16.25 5.45 -13.00
CA GLY A 83 15.94 5.38 -14.42
C GLY A 83 16.31 6.71 -15.06
N TYR A 84 17.53 6.80 -15.59
CA TYR A 84 17.76 7.61 -16.78
C TYR A 84 17.39 6.75 -18.00
N GLY A 85 16.40 7.20 -18.77
CA GLY A 85 15.93 6.59 -20.01
C GLY A 85 14.79 7.40 -20.59
#